data_AF-A0A8B9CVS6-F1
#
_entry.id   AF-A0A8B9CVS6-F1
#
_cell.length_a   1.000
_cell.length_b   1.000
_cell.length_c   1.000
_cell.angle_alpha   90.00
_cell.angle_beta   90.00
_cell.angle_gamma   90.00
#
_symmetry.space_group_name_H-M   'P 1'
#
loop_
_entity.id
_entity.type
_entity.pdbx_description
1 polymer ?
#
loop_
_entity_poly.entity_id
_entity_poly.type
_entity_poly.pdbx_seq_one_letter_code
_entity_poly.pdbx_strand_id
1 'polypeptide(L)'
;MPPLPAHIFEQDTVGLTPLISASPTGHPVPLGSPHKPGRCRPVTRRVLGEGTAPGRARGSGWGWRAGGGLGAPTPAPGREQGVGRGVCFPLRGRPWSCFLSAFARAPNTPHRLQPARCLPLLPGGPALLPAMLLLPLLLEATLLQLASGSYHPFYNGFYYNHVMNDKGNGHEKVAYFNGAKLVVETPRDPVYSSSGANVTLPCHYRFEPDQEGKRKIRIKWSKLRDDYTKEQDVLVAIGKTYMAFGDFRGRAHLHQGGRHEASLVVSDVRLQDDGKYRCEVIDGLEDESDVVDLRLQGIVFPYQPPRGQYRLNFHEAERACQEQGAVIATFSQLFQAWSEGLDWCNAGWLADGTVQYPIRLPRKPCGGLHLAPGIRSYGPRHRHLHRFDVFCFSSALRGEIFYLERPAGLTLEEAKQACQDAGAEIARVGHLYSAWKFLGLDRCDAGWLADGSVRYPIAKPRANCGPAEPGVRSFGFPSKGRFGVFCYKER
;
A
#
# COMPACT_ATOMS: atom_id res chain seq x y z
N MET A 1 3.21 28.25 -1.26
CA MET A 1 3.27 28.16 -2.73
C MET A 1 1.86 28.38 -3.24
N PRO A 2 1.63 29.20 -4.28
CA PRO A 2 0.30 29.39 -4.86
C PRO A 2 -0.13 28.12 -5.64
N PRO A 3 -1.44 27.86 -5.80
CA PRO A 3 -1.92 26.72 -6.57
C PRO A 3 -1.78 26.98 -8.08
N LEU A 4 -1.40 25.93 -8.82
CA LEU A 4 -1.51 25.90 -10.29
C LEU A 4 -2.94 25.53 -10.70
N PRO A 5 -3.44 26.01 -11.84
CA PRO A 5 -4.81 25.75 -12.29
C PRO A 5 -4.99 24.29 -12.73
N ALA A 6 -6.19 23.75 -12.49
CA ALA A 6 -6.60 22.46 -13.03
C ALA A 6 -6.99 22.64 -14.51
N HIS A 7 -6.39 21.84 -15.40
CA HIS A 7 -6.87 21.73 -16.78
C HIS A 7 -8.13 20.86 -16.82
N ILE A 8 -9.16 21.40 -17.47
CA ILE A 8 -10.39 20.68 -17.83
C ILE A 8 -10.08 19.82 -19.06
N PHE A 9 -10.56 18.58 -19.07
CA PHE A 9 -10.62 17.73 -20.25
C PHE A 9 -12.10 17.47 -20.54
N GLU A 10 -12.64 18.16 -21.55
CA GLU A 10 -13.92 17.79 -22.14
C GLU A 10 -13.73 16.53 -23.00
N GLN A 11 -14.70 15.62 -22.95
CA GLN A 11 -14.81 14.51 -23.89
C GLN A 11 -16.09 14.71 -24.69
N ASP A 12 -15.94 15.25 -25.89
CA ASP A 12 -17.07 15.42 -26.81
C ASP A 12 -17.43 14.11 -27.51
N THR A 13 -18.73 13.90 -27.64
CA THR A 13 -19.35 12.79 -28.36
C THR A 13 -19.14 12.88 -29.87
N VAL A 14 -18.82 11.76 -30.51
CA VAL A 14 -18.66 11.67 -31.97
C VAL A 14 -20.03 11.68 -32.67
N GLY A 15 -20.27 12.71 -33.47
CA GLY A 15 -21.36 12.81 -34.45
C GLY A 15 -20.82 12.91 -35.88
N LEU A 16 -21.62 12.49 -36.87
CA LEU A 16 -21.17 12.23 -38.24
C LEU A 16 -20.83 13.48 -39.08
N THR A 17 -19.89 13.30 -40.01
CA THR A 17 -19.47 14.18 -41.12
C THR A 17 -20.59 14.44 -42.15
N PRO A 18 -20.54 15.48 -43.05
CA PRO A 18 -19.41 15.70 -43.98
C PRO A 18 -19.06 17.13 -44.50
N LEU A 19 -17.82 17.22 -45.01
CA LEU A 19 -17.29 18.05 -46.14
C LEU A 19 -17.46 19.58 -46.18
N ILE A 20 -16.31 20.30 -46.27
CA ILE A 20 -15.92 21.20 -47.38
C ILE A 20 -14.44 21.63 -47.23
N SER A 21 -13.79 22.01 -48.33
CA SER A 21 -12.34 22.24 -48.52
C SER A 21 -11.81 23.64 -48.17
N ALA A 22 -10.53 23.74 -47.77
CA ALA A 22 -9.56 24.71 -48.32
C ALA A 22 -8.11 24.36 -47.88
N SER A 23 -7.12 24.72 -48.70
CA SER A 23 -5.70 24.32 -48.55
C SER A 23 -4.78 25.54 -48.24
N PRO A 24 -3.43 25.52 -48.37
CA PRO A 24 -2.58 25.97 -47.25
C PRO A 24 -1.65 27.16 -47.55
N THR A 25 -1.08 27.76 -46.51
CA THR A 25 0.15 28.56 -46.60
C THR A 25 1.03 28.33 -45.38
N GLY A 26 2.35 28.25 -45.59
CA GLY A 26 3.34 28.27 -44.51
C GLY A 26 4.57 29.04 -44.96
N HIS A 27 5.45 29.39 -44.02
CA HIS A 27 6.90 29.50 -44.23
C HIS A 27 7.64 29.51 -42.86
N PRO A 28 8.95 29.17 -42.79
CA PRO A 28 9.65 28.82 -41.53
C PRO A 28 10.76 29.83 -41.15
N VAL A 29 11.83 29.37 -40.44
CA VAL A 29 13.17 30.00 -40.16
C VAL A 29 13.32 30.67 -38.75
N PRO A 30 14.45 30.51 -37.99
CA PRO A 30 15.41 29.39 -37.85
C PRO A 30 15.90 29.12 -36.38
N LEU A 31 17.00 28.37 -36.22
CA LEU A 31 17.66 27.96 -34.96
C LEU A 31 18.48 29.07 -34.25
N GLY A 32 18.72 28.89 -32.95
CA GLY A 32 19.80 29.50 -32.18
C GLY A 32 20.22 28.66 -30.96
N SER A 33 21.51 28.32 -30.84
CA SER A 33 22.10 27.50 -29.76
C SER A 33 23.08 28.33 -28.88
N PRO A 34 23.84 27.77 -27.90
CA PRO A 34 23.53 27.97 -26.49
C PRO A 34 24.57 28.78 -25.69
N HIS A 35 24.11 29.54 -24.69
CA HIS A 35 25.00 30.31 -23.80
C HIS A 35 25.48 29.55 -22.56
N LYS A 36 26.76 29.74 -22.21
CA LYS A 36 27.44 29.18 -21.01
C LYS A 36 27.10 29.97 -19.73
N PRO A 37 27.12 29.34 -18.53
CA PRO A 37 26.86 30.02 -17.27
C PRO A 37 28.03 30.87 -16.75
N GLY A 38 27.72 32.01 -16.14
CA GLY A 38 28.69 32.96 -15.57
C GLY A 38 29.11 32.66 -14.11
N ARG A 39 30.22 33.26 -13.68
CA ARG A 39 30.77 33.15 -12.32
C ARG A 39 30.13 34.18 -11.36
N CYS A 40 30.02 33.82 -10.08
CA CYS A 40 29.79 34.79 -8.99
C CYS A 40 31.04 34.92 -8.10
N ARG A 41 31.36 36.16 -7.70
CA ARG A 41 32.34 36.49 -6.64
C ARG A 41 31.59 36.88 -5.34
N PRO A 42 32.18 36.68 -4.16
CA PRO A 42 31.56 37.07 -2.89
C PRO A 42 31.65 38.58 -2.63
N VAL A 43 30.64 39.13 -1.96
CA VAL A 43 30.65 40.49 -1.42
C VAL A 43 30.81 40.43 0.09
N THR A 44 31.85 41.07 0.61
CA THR A 44 32.02 41.35 2.04
C THR A 44 31.32 42.66 2.40
N ARG A 45 30.73 42.76 3.60
CA ARG A 45 30.38 44.08 4.18
C ARG A 45 30.67 44.12 5.67
N ARG A 46 31.24 45.24 6.11
CA ARG A 46 31.76 45.49 7.46
C ARG A 46 30.65 45.68 8.49
N VAL A 47 30.98 45.35 9.74
CA VAL A 47 30.37 45.90 10.95
C VAL A 47 31.03 47.26 11.26
N LEU A 48 30.22 48.23 11.67
CA LEU A 48 30.59 49.42 12.46
C LEU A 48 29.37 49.75 13.36
N GLY A 49 29.60 50.28 14.55
CA GLY A 49 28.55 50.46 15.57
C GLY A 49 28.53 51.86 16.19
N GLU A 50 28.13 51.91 17.47
CA GLU A 50 27.98 53.07 18.37
C GLU A 50 26.69 53.92 18.24
N GLY A 51 26.19 54.39 19.40
CA GLY A 51 24.98 55.23 19.53
C GLY A 51 24.24 55.01 20.87
N THR A 52 24.28 56.00 21.77
CA THR A 52 23.84 55.94 23.19
C THR A 52 22.37 56.34 23.45
N ALA A 53 21.91 56.08 24.69
CA ALA A 53 20.55 56.27 25.25
C ALA A 53 20.21 57.76 25.59
N PRO A 54 19.16 58.15 26.39
CA PRO A 54 18.08 57.40 27.06
C PRO A 54 16.65 58.05 27.04
N GLY A 55 15.64 57.40 27.67
CA GLY A 55 14.27 57.94 27.84
C GLY A 55 13.54 57.49 29.13
N ARG A 56 12.98 58.47 29.87
CA ARG A 56 12.18 58.42 31.12
C ARG A 56 10.77 57.78 30.95
N ALA A 57 9.92 57.50 31.96
CA ALA A 57 9.99 57.25 33.43
C ALA A 57 8.54 56.98 33.98
N ARG A 58 8.37 56.88 35.31
CA ARG A 58 7.16 56.56 36.13
C ARG A 58 6.89 55.04 36.21
N GLY A 59 6.73 54.38 37.36
CA GLY A 59 6.24 54.77 38.71
C GLY A 59 4.95 53.96 38.94
N SER A 60 4.67 53.24 40.04
CA SER A 60 5.08 53.23 41.45
C SER A 60 4.90 51.79 42.01
N GLY A 61 5.39 51.35 43.17
CA GLY A 61 6.07 52.07 44.25
C GLY A 61 5.30 52.04 45.59
N TRP A 62 5.07 50.86 46.17
CA TRP A 62 4.76 50.68 47.61
C TRP A 62 5.33 49.33 48.11
N GLY A 63 5.79 49.29 49.35
CA GLY A 63 6.26 48.06 49.99
C GLY A 63 6.58 48.22 51.48
N TRP A 64 6.59 47.09 52.18
CA TRP A 64 7.08 46.85 53.55
C TRP A 64 7.66 45.41 53.50
N ARG A 65 8.92 45.06 53.85
CA ARG A 65 9.73 45.25 55.07
C ARG A 65 9.05 44.69 56.35
N ALA A 66 9.70 43.92 57.23
CA ALA A 66 11.11 43.48 57.30
C ALA A 66 11.32 42.24 58.21
N GLY A 67 12.53 41.65 58.17
CA GLY A 67 13.09 40.76 59.22
C GLY A 67 13.65 39.42 58.70
N GLY A 68 14.92 39.03 58.92
CA GLY A 68 16.08 39.79 59.42
C GLY A 68 17.24 38.91 59.93
N GLY A 69 18.44 39.02 59.31
CA GLY A 69 19.73 38.50 59.81
C GLY A 69 19.97 36.97 59.70
N LEU A 70 21.18 36.40 59.64
CA LEU A 70 22.59 36.85 59.49
C LEU A 70 23.37 35.63 58.88
N GLY A 71 24.52 35.72 58.19
CA GLY A 71 25.41 36.84 57.85
C GLY A 71 26.28 36.54 56.61
N ALA A 72 27.62 36.64 56.72
CA ALA A 72 28.64 36.50 55.65
C ALA A 72 30.00 36.01 56.26
N PRO A 73 31.18 35.86 55.57
CA PRO A 73 31.53 36.32 54.22
C PRO A 73 32.41 35.43 53.28
N THR A 74 32.49 35.92 52.05
CA THR A 74 33.40 35.74 50.88
C THR A 74 34.93 35.74 51.17
N PRO A 75 35.83 35.26 50.26
CA PRO A 75 35.95 35.72 48.85
C PRO A 75 36.37 34.74 47.72
N ALA A 76 36.23 35.25 46.49
CA ALA A 76 36.69 34.69 45.19
C ALA A 76 38.17 35.14 44.89
N PRO A 77 38.78 35.04 43.67
CA PRO A 77 38.25 34.92 42.29
C PRO A 77 38.97 33.92 41.35
N GLY A 78 38.56 33.78 40.07
CA GLY A 78 39.41 33.06 39.09
C GLY A 78 38.89 32.68 37.69
N ARG A 79 38.64 33.66 36.80
CA ARG A 79 38.90 33.65 35.33
C ARG A 79 38.15 32.70 34.36
N GLU A 80 37.80 33.28 33.21
CA GLU A 80 37.23 32.64 32.02
C GLU A 80 38.23 31.80 31.22
N GLN A 81 37.73 30.83 30.44
CA GLN A 81 38.08 30.70 29.02
C GLN A 81 37.07 29.83 28.25
N GLY A 82 36.41 30.41 27.26
CA GLY A 82 35.64 29.65 26.27
C GLY A 82 36.55 29.11 25.18
N VAL A 83 36.45 27.82 24.86
CA VAL A 83 37.11 27.21 23.70
C VAL A 83 36.05 26.96 22.62
N GLY A 84 36.18 27.66 21.48
CA GLY A 84 35.23 27.57 20.38
C GLY A 84 35.24 26.19 19.72
N ARG A 85 34.05 25.63 19.45
CA ARG A 85 33.91 24.47 18.57
C ARG A 85 34.01 24.91 17.11
N GLY A 86 35.21 24.83 16.56
CA GLY A 86 35.43 24.96 15.12
C GLY A 86 34.73 23.83 14.35
N VAL A 87 33.96 24.18 13.33
CA VAL A 87 33.33 23.23 12.40
C VAL A 87 34.28 23.00 11.22
N CYS A 88 34.94 21.84 11.17
CA CYS A 88 35.75 21.45 10.02
C CYS A 88 34.89 20.69 8.99
N PHE A 89 34.77 21.24 7.77
CA PHE A 89 34.21 20.52 6.63
C PHE A 89 35.27 19.58 6.01
N PRO A 90 34.92 18.34 5.64
CA PRO A 90 35.86 17.44 4.97
C PRO A 90 36.04 17.79 3.49
N LEU A 91 37.29 17.98 3.07
CA LEU A 91 37.69 18.02 1.66
C LEU A 91 37.93 16.59 1.15
N ARG A 92 37.26 16.25 0.04
CA ARG A 92 37.58 15.20 -0.96
C ARG A 92 38.28 13.90 -0.48
N GLY A 93 37.56 12.77 -0.56
CA GLY A 93 38.18 11.44 -0.68
C GLY A 93 37.41 10.32 0.05
N ARG A 94 37.00 9.27 -0.67
CA ARG A 94 36.37 8.05 -0.13
C ARG A 94 37.46 6.98 0.17
N PRO A 95 37.11 5.81 0.73
CA PRO A 95 36.35 5.57 1.97
C PRO A 95 37.09 4.56 2.90
N TRP A 96 36.86 4.59 4.21
CA TRP A 96 37.17 3.45 5.08
C TRP A 96 35.98 3.12 5.98
N SER A 97 35.65 1.83 6.06
CA SER A 97 34.55 1.30 6.85
C SER A 97 35.05 0.91 8.24
N CYS A 98 34.45 1.46 9.29
CA CYS A 98 34.64 0.96 10.66
C CYS A 98 33.29 0.53 11.25
N PHE A 99 33.13 -0.77 11.49
CA PHE A 99 32.04 -1.29 12.31
C PHE A 99 32.27 -0.88 13.76
N LEU A 100 31.26 -0.23 14.37
CA LEU A 100 31.16 -0.08 15.82
C LEU A 100 30.14 -1.09 16.36
N SER A 101 30.60 -2.31 16.62
CA SER A 101 29.87 -3.28 17.43
C SER A 101 29.98 -2.88 18.91
N ALA A 102 28.97 -2.19 19.42
CA ALA A 102 28.87 -1.86 20.84
C ALA A 102 28.50 -3.11 21.65
N PHE A 103 29.47 -3.67 22.38
CA PHE A 103 29.19 -4.61 23.47
C PHE A 103 29.41 -3.92 24.81
N ALA A 104 28.35 -3.84 25.60
CA ALA A 104 28.43 -3.41 26.99
C ALA A 104 28.93 -4.56 27.87
N ARG A 105 29.90 -4.30 28.76
CA ARG A 105 30.08 -5.06 30.01
C ARG A 105 30.81 -4.26 31.08
N ALA A 106 30.60 -4.69 32.32
CA ALA A 106 30.76 -3.91 33.55
C ALA A 106 32.19 -4.05 34.17
N PRO A 107 32.52 -3.36 35.28
CA PRO A 107 33.90 -3.07 35.68
C PRO A 107 34.56 -4.17 36.54
N ASN A 108 35.90 -4.28 36.47
CA ASN A 108 36.82 -4.31 37.63
C ASN A 108 38.28 -4.65 37.24
N THR A 109 39.19 -3.66 37.34
CA THR A 109 40.67 -3.80 37.60
C THR A 109 41.56 -4.58 36.59
N PRO A 110 42.90 -4.45 36.66
CA PRO A 110 43.69 -3.21 36.54
C PRO A 110 44.73 -3.27 35.39
N HIS A 111 45.38 -2.14 35.09
CA HIS A 111 46.35 -2.01 33.97
C HIS A 111 47.64 -2.83 34.12
N ARG A 112 48.14 -3.36 33.00
CA ARG A 112 49.59 -3.59 32.79
C ARG A 112 49.99 -3.33 31.33
N LEU A 113 50.79 -2.29 31.11
CA LEU A 113 51.48 -1.99 29.85
C LEU A 113 52.80 -2.75 29.79
N GLN A 114 53.18 -3.33 28.64
CA GLN A 114 54.57 -3.54 28.21
C GLN A 114 54.64 -3.68 26.67
N PRO A 115 55.81 -3.47 26.04
CA PRO A 115 55.89 -2.81 24.72
C PRO A 115 56.03 -3.73 23.50
N ALA A 116 55.76 -3.17 22.32
CA ALA A 116 56.08 -3.76 21.03
C ALA A 116 57.60 -3.77 20.75
N ARG A 117 58.07 -4.78 20.02
CA ARG A 117 59.40 -4.84 19.39
C ARG A 117 59.25 -5.00 17.87
N CYS A 118 60.07 -4.27 17.12
CA CYS A 118 60.22 -4.38 15.66
C CYS A 118 61.68 -4.76 15.33
N LEU A 119 61.91 -5.46 14.20
CA LEU A 119 63.07 -5.46 13.26
C LEU A 119 63.07 -6.79 12.41
N PRO A 120 63.81 -6.95 11.28
CA PRO A 120 63.52 -6.30 9.99
C PRO A 120 63.74 -7.15 8.68
N LEU A 121 63.31 -6.58 7.53
CA LEU A 121 63.90 -6.60 6.16
C LEU A 121 64.37 -7.90 5.42
N LEU A 122 63.67 -8.20 4.28
CA LEU A 122 64.13 -8.25 2.85
C LEU A 122 65.52 -8.84 2.46
N PRO A 123 65.67 -9.54 1.30
CA PRO A 123 65.52 -8.92 -0.04
C PRO A 123 65.12 -9.82 -1.27
N GLY A 124 64.86 -9.20 -2.44
CA GLY A 124 64.82 -9.85 -3.77
C GLY A 124 63.78 -9.28 -4.77
N GLY A 125 64.22 -8.67 -5.90
CA GLY A 125 63.36 -8.14 -6.98
C GLY A 125 63.26 -9.09 -8.21
N PRO A 126 63.01 -8.63 -9.46
CA PRO A 126 62.82 -7.25 -9.95
C PRO A 126 61.49 -7.06 -10.75
N ALA A 127 61.36 -5.95 -11.48
CA ALA A 127 60.15 -5.55 -12.24
C ALA A 127 60.34 -5.59 -13.77
N LEU A 128 59.25 -5.76 -14.54
CA LEU A 128 58.74 -4.82 -15.57
C LEU A 128 57.62 -5.46 -16.44
N LEU A 129 56.75 -4.60 -16.99
CA LEU A 129 55.52 -4.94 -17.75
C LEU A 129 55.82 -5.47 -19.17
N PRO A 130 54.89 -6.21 -19.79
CA PRO A 130 54.00 -5.55 -20.76
C PRO A 130 52.56 -6.08 -20.87
N ALA A 131 51.65 -5.17 -21.24
CA ALA A 131 50.52 -5.31 -22.19
C ALA A 131 49.46 -6.45 -22.09
N MET A 132 48.33 -6.23 -22.79
CA MET A 132 47.29 -7.22 -23.14
C MET A 132 46.54 -7.86 -21.94
N LEU A 133 45.68 -7.17 -21.20
CA LEU A 133 44.46 -6.49 -21.68
C LEU A 133 43.59 -7.24 -22.72
N LEU A 134 43.88 -8.51 -23.05
CA LEU A 134 43.06 -9.34 -23.93
C LEU A 134 42.44 -10.57 -23.23
N LEU A 135 43.01 -11.02 -22.10
CA LEU A 135 42.41 -12.12 -21.33
C LEU A 135 41.07 -11.78 -20.65
N PRO A 136 40.75 -10.55 -20.20
CA PRO A 136 39.42 -10.24 -19.66
C PRO A 136 38.31 -10.39 -20.72
N LEU A 137 38.63 -10.10 -21.99
CA LEU A 137 37.67 -10.20 -23.11
C LEU A 137 37.42 -11.65 -23.53
N LEU A 138 38.38 -12.56 -23.30
CA LEU A 138 38.17 -14.01 -23.45
C LEU A 138 37.40 -14.61 -22.26
N LEU A 139 37.46 -13.99 -21.08
CA LEU A 139 36.61 -14.35 -19.94
C LEU A 139 35.16 -13.86 -20.13
N GLU A 140 34.95 -12.67 -20.69
CA GLU A 140 33.64 -12.18 -21.14
C GLU A 140 33.03 -13.15 -22.19
N ALA A 141 33.81 -13.59 -23.18
CA ALA A 141 33.34 -14.54 -24.20
C ALA A 141 32.95 -15.92 -23.65
N THR A 142 33.60 -16.39 -22.58
CA THR A 142 33.28 -17.68 -21.93
C THR A 142 32.16 -17.55 -20.88
N LEU A 143 32.01 -16.38 -20.24
CA LEU A 143 30.83 -16.06 -19.43
C LEU A 143 29.57 -15.88 -20.29
N LEU A 144 29.67 -15.35 -21.52
CA LEU A 144 28.54 -15.31 -22.45
C LEU A 144 28.10 -16.71 -22.90
N GLN A 145 28.97 -17.72 -22.90
CA GLN A 145 28.56 -19.10 -23.21
C GLN A 145 27.93 -19.83 -22.02
N LEU A 146 28.21 -19.43 -20.77
CA LEU A 146 27.50 -19.91 -19.57
C LEU A 146 26.27 -19.07 -19.20
N ALA A 147 26.10 -17.89 -19.81
CA ALA A 147 24.84 -17.16 -19.86
C ALA A 147 23.83 -17.73 -20.87
N SER A 148 24.17 -18.82 -21.57
CA SER A 148 23.25 -19.66 -22.35
C SER A 148 22.29 -20.49 -21.48
N GLY A 149 22.00 -20.03 -20.26
CA GLY A 149 20.88 -20.51 -19.46
C GLY A 149 19.60 -19.95 -20.06
N SER A 150 18.93 -20.75 -20.89
CA SER A 150 17.71 -20.36 -21.59
C SER A 150 16.61 -19.97 -20.60
N TYR A 151 16.44 -18.65 -20.38
CA TYR A 151 15.21 -18.11 -19.82
C TYR A 151 14.10 -18.39 -20.84
N HIS A 152 13.42 -19.52 -20.70
CA HIS A 152 12.21 -19.79 -21.46
C HIS A 152 11.12 -18.83 -20.99
N PRO A 153 10.64 -17.89 -21.83
CA PRO A 153 9.27 -17.45 -21.67
C PRO A 153 8.40 -18.70 -21.89
N PHE A 154 7.45 -18.95 -20.98
CA PHE A 154 6.47 -20.03 -21.16
C PHE A 154 5.58 -19.67 -22.35
N TYR A 155 5.98 -20.12 -23.54
CA TYR A 155 5.16 -20.08 -24.74
C TYR A 155 3.97 -21.03 -24.55
N ASN A 156 2.77 -20.59 -24.97
CA ASN A 156 1.58 -21.44 -24.94
C ASN A 156 1.77 -22.62 -25.89
N GLY A 157 2.10 -23.78 -25.32
CA GLY A 157 2.28 -25.03 -26.06
C GLY A 157 0.95 -25.58 -26.57
N PHE A 158 0.59 -25.26 -27.81
CA PHE A 158 -0.46 -25.95 -28.56
C PHE A 158 -0.06 -27.42 -28.78
N TYR A 159 -0.60 -28.32 -27.97
CA TYR A 159 -0.39 -29.77 -28.10
C TYR A 159 -1.40 -30.40 -29.06
N TYR A 160 -1.18 -30.27 -30.37
CA TYR A 160 -1.79 -31.19 -31.34
C TYR A 160 -0.99 -32.50 -31.36
N ASN A 161 -1.39 -33.45 -30.51
CA ASN A 161 -0.93 -34.84 -30.63
C ASN A 161 -1.54 -35.47 -31.88
N HIS A 162 -0.82 -35.40 -33.02
CA HIS A 162 -1.12 -36.21 -34.19
C HIS A 162 -0.90 -37.69 -33.90
N VAL A 163 -1.92 -38.38 -33.41
CA VAL A 163 -2.01 -39.84 -33.49
C VAL A 163 -2.56 -40.19 -34.87
N MET A 164 -1.72 -40.06 -35.89
CA MET A 164 -1.93 -40.69 -37.18
C MET A 164 -1.08 -41.95 -37.24
N ASN A 165 -1.69 -43.06 -36.82
CA ASN A 165 -1.12 -44.39 -37.00
C ASN A 165 -2.17 -45.27 -37.67
N ASP A 166 -2.28 -45.14 -38.99
CA ASP A 166 -2.84 -46.22 -39.80
C ASP A 166 -2.10 -46.34 -41.14
N LYS A 167 -1.75 -47.57 -41.50
CA LYS A 167 -1.20 -47.93 -42.82
C LYS A 167 -2.37 -48.43 -43.67
N GLY A 168 -3.19 -47.50 -44.16
CA GLY A 168 -4.43 -47.80 -44.88
C GLY A 168 -4.49 -47.18 -46.27
N ASN A 169 -4.87 -47.99 -47.26
CA ASN A 169 -4.97 -47.58 -48.66
C ASN A 169 -6.08 -46.53 -48.88
N GLY A 170 -5.96 -45.73 -49.94
CA GLY A 170 -6.74 -44.51 -50.11
C GLY A 170 -8.26 -44.67 -50.17
N HIS A 171 -8.96 -43.87 -49.37
CA HIS A 171 -10.20 -43.21 -49.76
C HIS A 171 -10.29 -41.88 -49.02
N GLU A 172 -10.40 -40.78 -49.77
CA GLU A 172 -10.49 -39.42 -49.23
C GLU A 172 -11.86 -39.22 -48.56
N LYS A 173 -12.02 -39.72 -47.33
CA LYS A 173 -13.07 -39.26 -46.42
C LYS A 173 -12.69 -37.87 -45.93
N VAL A 174 -13.13 -36.86 -46.67
CA VAL A 174 -13.25 -35.50 -46.15
C VAL A 174 -14.13 -35.58 -44.90
N ALA A 175 -13.51 -35.54 -43.73
CA ALA A 175 -14.21 -35.51 -42.47
C ALA A 175 -14.87 -34.14 -42.35
N TYR A 176 -16.18 -34.09 -42.61
CA TYR A 176 -17.00 -32.93 -42.31
C TYR A 176 -16.82 -32.62 -40.81
N PHE A 177 -16.18 -31.50 -40.50
CA PHE A 177 -16.12 -30.98 -39.15
C PHE A 177 -17.55 -30.57 -38.74
N ASN A 178 -18.27 -31.51 -38.11
CA ASN A 178 -19.41 -31.16 -37.25
C ASN A 178 -18.83 -30.44 -36.02
N GLY A 179 -18.48 -29.17 -36.22
CA GLY A 179 -17.96 -28.26 -35.21
C GLY A 179 -19.02 -28.02 -34.16
N ALA A 180 -18.98 -28.81 -33.08
CA ALA A 180 -19.73 -28.49 -31.89
C ALA A 180 -19.02 -27.37 -31.16
N LYS A 181 -19.72 -26.24 -31.10
CA LYS A 181 -19.27 -25.01 -30.48
C LYS A 181 -19.18 -25.21 -28.97
N LEU A 182 -18.06 -24.81 -28.35
CA LEU A 182 -17.95 -24.69 -26.91
C LEU A 182 -18.76 -23.48 -26.40
N VAL A 183 -19.42 -23.61 -25.24
CA VAL A 183 -20.11 -22.51 -24.55
C VAL A 183 -19.75 -22.59 -23.07
N VAL A 184 -19.32 -21.47 -22.48
CA VAL A 184 -19.09 -21.32 -21.04
C VAL A 184 -20.19 -20.46 -20.45
N GLU A 185 -20.72 -20.85 -19.29
CA GLU A 185 -21.81 -20.18 -18.58
C GLU A 185 -21.38 -19.86 -17.14
N THR A 186 -21.41 -18.56 -16.79
CA THR A 186 -21.15 -18.05 -15.44
C THR A 186 -22.30 -17.15 -14.95
N PRO A 187 -22.46 -16.93 -13.63
CA PRO A 187 -23.46 -16.01 -13.10
C PRO A 187 -23.13 -14.56 -13.45
N ARG A 188 -24.16 -13.79 -13.84
CA ARG A 188 -24.04 -12.34 -14.10
C ARG A 188 -23.91 -11.52 -12.83
N ASP A 189 -24.54 -11.97 -11.75
CA ASP A 189 -24.51 -11.31 -10.45
C ASP A 189 -23.25 -11.70 -9.65
N PRO A 190 -22.66 -10.79 -8.85
CA PRO A 190 -21.48 -11.10 -8.05
C PRO A 190 -21.74 -12.21 -7.01
N VAL A 191 -20.75 -13.09 -6.85
CA VAL A 191 -20.71 -14.07 -5.77
C VAL A 191 -20.23 -13.38 -4.50
N TYR A 192 -21.08 -13.30 -3.48
CA TYR A 192 -20.74 -12.68 -2.20
C TYR A 192 -20.14 -13.70 -1.22
N SER A 193 -19.08 -13.29 -0.50
CA SER A 193 -18.43 -14.09 0.53
C SER A 193 -17.93 -13.22 1.70
N SER A 194 -17.36 -13.86 2.72
CA SER A 194 -16.72 -13.21 3.87
C SER A 194 -15.31 -13.75 4.07
N SER A 195 -14.42 -12.96 4.67
CA SER A 195 -13.05 -13.41 4.98
C SER A 195 -13.08 -14.71 5.79
N GLY A 196 -12.23 -15.66 5.42
CA GLY A 196 -12.06 -16.97 6.03
C GLY A 196 -13.18 -17.99 5.77
N ALA A 197 -14.18 -17.65 4.94
CA ALA A 197 -15.15 -18.62 4.44
C ALA A 197 -14.54 -19.46 3.30
N ASN A 198 -15.28 -20.50 2.87
CA ASN A 198 -15.04 -21.18 1.60
C ASN A 198 -16.08 -20.67 0.59
N VAL A 199 -15.66 -20.39 -0.65
CA VAL A 199 -16.55 -19.92 -1.72
C VAL A 199 -16.40 -20.80 -2.97
N THR A 200 -17.48 -21.00 -3.71
CA THR A 200 -17.48 -21.60 -5.04
C THR A 200 -17.79 -20.52 -6.06
N LEU A 201 -16.92 -20.35 -7.06
CA LEU A 201 -17.13 -19.49 -8.21
C LEU A 201 -17.71 -20.37 -9.33
N PRO A 202 -19.02 -20.23 -9.67
CA PRO A 202 -19.66 -21.15 -10.59
C PRO A 202 -19.16 -20.96 -12.02
N CYS A 203 -18.83 -22.07 -12.69
CA CYS A 203 -18.52 -22.10 -14.11
C CYS A 203 -18.92 -23.46 -14.66
N HIS A 204 -19.84 -23.45 -15.63
CA HIS A 204 -20.28 -24.64 -16.34
C HIS A 204 -19.95 -24.48 -17.83
N TYR A 205 -19.77 -25.59 -18.53
CA TYR A 205 -19.52 -25.56 -19.97
C TYR A 205 -20.30 -26.65 -20.71
N ARG A 206 -20.76 -26.37 -21.92
CA ARG A 206 -21.40 -27.37 -22.78
C ARG A 206 -20.95 -27.24 -24.23
N PHE A 207 -21.26 -28.26 -25.01
CA PHE A 207 -21.07 -28.26 -26.46
C PHE A 207 -22.43 -28.08 -27.15
N GLU A 208 -22.46 -27.32 -28.24
CA GLU A 208 -23.65 -27.11 -29.07
C GLU A 208 -23.35 -27.50 -30.53
N PRO A 209 -23.93 -28.59 -31.07
CA PRO A 209 -24.77 -29.59 -30.38
C PRO A 209 -23.98 -30.42 -29.36
N ASP A 210 -24.69 -30.99 -28.38
CA ASP A 210 -24.05 -31.77 -27.30
C ASP A 210 -23.32 -33.00 -27.86
N GLN A 211 -22.03 -33.13 -27.54
CA GLN A 211 -21.16 -34.18 -28.07
C GLN A 211 -20.64 -35.08 -26.95
N GLU A 212 -21.11 -36.33 -26.95
CA GLU A 212 -20.71 -37.34 -25.96
C GLU A 212 -19.26 -37.82 -26.09
N GLY A 213 -18.51 -37.37 -27.10
CA GLY A 213 -17.11 -37.70 -27.32
C GLY A 213 -16.21 -37.32 -26.14
N LYS A 214 -15.25 -38.18 -25.79
CA LYS A 214 -14.27 -37.95 -24.71
C LYS A 214 -13.20 -36.92 -25.12
N ARG A 215 -13.60 -35.67 -25.38
CA ARG A 215 -12.68 -34.54 -25.57
C ARG A 215 -11.90 -34.29 -24.27
N LYS A 216 -10.61 -33.96 -24.37
CA LYS A 216 -9.72 -33.77 -23.22
C LYS A 216 -9.70 -32.30 -22.82
N ILE A 217 -10.66 -31.91 -21.99
CA ILE A 217 -10.82 -30.53 -21.54
C ILE A 217 -9.69 -30.13 -20.58
N ARG A 218 -9.14 -28.94 -20.82
CA ARG A 218 -8.28 -28.19 -19.91
C ARG A 218 -9.07 -26.99 -19.40
N ILE A 219 -9.06 -26.79 -18.09
CA ILE A 219 -9.67 -25.63 -17.43
C ILE A 219 -8.54 -24.76 -16.87
N LYS A 220 -8.60 -23.44 -17.10
CA LYS A 220 -7.72 -22.45 -16.49
C LYS A 220 -8.57 -21.41 -15.78
N TRP A 221 -8.23 -21.17 -14.52
CA TRP A 221 -8.74 -20.07 -13.72
C TRP A 221 -7.64 -19.05 -13.49
N SER A 222 -7.94 -17.79 -13.80
CA SER A 222 -7.05 -16.66 -13.54
C SER A 222 -7.80 -15.54 -12.81
N LYS A 223 -7.10 -14.81 -11.95
CA LYS A 223 -7.60 -13.60 -11.32
C LYS A 223 -7.22 -12.40 -12.17
N LEU A 224 -8.20 -11.60 -12.55
CA LEU A 224 -8.02 -10.37 -13.30
C LEU A 224 -7.54 -9.26 -12.36
N ARG A 225 -6.58 -8.45 -12.82
CA ARG A 225 -6.27 -7.17 -12.19
C ARG A 225 -7.25 -6.10 -12.64
N ASP A 226 -7.42 -5.06 -11.84
CA ASP A 226 -8.30 -3.92 -12.13
C ASP A 226 -7.96 -3.20 -13.45
N ASP A 227 -6.71 -3.30 -13.92
CA ASP A 227 -6.23 -2.72 -15.18
C ASP A 227 -6.39 -3.65 -16.39
N TYR A 228 -6.82 -4.90 -16.20
CA TYR A 228 -6.91 -5.96 -17.20
C TYR A 228 -5.60 -6.25 -17.99
N THR A 229 -4.46 -5.66 -17.61
CA THR A 229 -3.21 -5.80 -18.38
C THR A 229 -2.44 -7.07 -18.07
N LYS A 230 -2.68 -7.66 -16.88
CA LYS A 230 -2.06 -8.90 -16.42
C LYS A 230 -3.06 -9.70 -15.61
N GLU A 231 -3.13 -10.99 -15.90
CA GLU A 231 -3.86 -11.97 -15.10
C GLU A 231 -2.88 -12.68 -14.15
N GLN A 232 -3.36 -13.08 -12.97
CA GLN A 232 -2.63 -13.96 -12.06
C GLN A 232 -3.23 -15.36 -12.18
N ASP A 233 -2.43 -16.36 -12.57
CA ASP A 233 -2.90 -17.75 -12.57
C ASP A 233 -3.34 -18.17 -11.15
N VAL A 234 -4.52 -18.78 -11.06
CA VAL A 234 -5.11 -19.28 -9.82
C VAL A 234 -5.05 -20.80 -9.79
N LEU A 235 -5.55 -21.45 -10.85
CA LEU A 235 -5.59 -22.90 -10.98
C LEU A 235 -5.60 -23.32 -12.46
N VAL A 236 -4.92 -24.43 -12.78
CA VAL A 236 -5.04 -25.12 -14.07
C VAL A 236 -5.36 -26.58 -13.81
N ALA A 237 -6.32 -27.14 -14.55
CA ALA A 237 -6.75 -28.54 -14.45
C ALA A 237 -6.85 -29.21 -15.81
N ILE A 238 -6.63 -30.53 -15.83
CA ILE A 238 -6.75 -31.39 -17.02
C ILE A 238 -7.45 -32.68 -16.57
N GLY A 239 -8.75 -32.80 -16.85
CA GLY A 239 -9.57 -33.85 -16.24
C GLY A 239 -9.59 -33.76 -14.71
N LYS A 240 -9.17 -34.83 -14.02
CA LYS A 240 -9.17 -34.88 -12.53
C LYS A 240 -7.90 -34.33 -11.87
N THR A 241 -6.83 -34.07 -12.62
CA THR A 241 -5.60 -33.50 -12.05
C THR A 241 -5.63 -31.99 -12.15
N TYR A 242 -5.24 -31.30 -11.07
CA TYR A 242 -5.20 -29.84 -11.01
C TYR A 242 -3.96 -29.35 -10.26
N MET A 243 -3.56 -28.12 -10.56
CA MET A 243 -2.45 -27.42 -9.93
C MET A 243 -2.88 -25.97 -9.64
N ALA A 244 -2.81 -25.58 -8.37
CA ALA A 244 -3.03 -24.21 -7.93
C ALA A 244 -1.72 -23.41 -7.87
N PHE A 245 -1.80 -22.09 -8.03
CA PHE A 245 -0.66 -21.19 -8.16
C PHE A 245 -0.65 -20.08 -7.10
N GLY A 246 0.51 -19.43 -6.91
CA GLY A 246 0.68 -18.33 -5.95
C GLY A 246 0.10 -18.62 -4.55
N ASP A 247 -0.61 -17.63 -4.00
CA ASP A 247 -1.30 -17.69 -2.71
C ASP A 247 -2.55 -18.59 -2.70
N PHE A 248 -2.94 -19.17 -3.84
CA PHE A 248 -4.05 -20.11 -3.96
C PHE A 248 -3.61 -21.58 -3.77
N ARG A 249 -2.29 -21.85 -3.71
CA ARG A 249 -1.74 -23.18 -3.41
C ARG A 249 -2.32 -23.73 -2.10
N GLY A 250 -2.83 -24.96 -2.15
CA GLY A 250 -3.40 -25.66 -1.00
C GLY A 250 -4.83 -25.25 -0.62
N ARG A 251 -5.41 -24.22 -1.25
CA ARG A 251 -6.77 -23.74 -0.94
C ARG A 251 -7.70 -23.56 -2.14
N ALA A 252 -7.16 -23.45 -3.36
CA ALA A 252 -7.92 -23.54 -4.60
C ALA A 252 -7.96 -24.97 -5.15
N HIS A 253 -9.14 -25.42 -5.55
CA HIS A 253 -9.38 -26.71 -6.22
C HIS A 253 -10.63 -26.61 -7.12
N LEU A 254 -10.81 -27.52 -8.07
CA LEU A 254 -12.08 -27.61 -8.79
C LEU A 254 -13.16 -28.27 -7.93
N HIS A 255 -14.40 -27.82 -8.10
CA HIS A 255 -15.56 -28.50 -7.55
C HIS A 255 -15.68 -29.90 -8.18
N GLN A 256 -15.91 -30.93 -7.35
CA GLN A 256 -16.10 -32.30 -7.85
C GLN A 256 -17.56 -32.52 -8.26
N GLY A 257 -17.97 -31.88 -9.36
CA GLY A 257 -19.29 -32.01 -9.96
C GLY A 257 -19.34 -33.01 -11.12
N GLY A 258 -20.35 -32.84 -11.97
CA GLY A 258 -20.58 -33.66 -13.16
C GLY A 258 -19.55 -33.45 -14.28
N ARG A 259 -19.76 -34.11 -15.42
CA ARG A 259 -18.87 -34.06 -16.59
C ARG A 259 -18.54 -32.64 -17.07
N HIS A 260 -19.51 -31.73 -16.93
CA HIS A 260 -19.53 -30.37 -17.45
C HIS A 260 -19.25 -29.31 -16.37
N GLU A 261 -18.65 -29.74 -15.25
CA GLU A 261 -18.26 -28.88 -14.14
C GLU A 261 -16.87 -28.26 -14.35
N ALA A 262 -16.78 -26.93 -14.20
CA ALA A 262 -15.53 -26.19 -14.19
C ALA A 262 -15.41 -25.21 -13.00
N SER A 263 -16.38 -25.19 -12.08
CA SER A 263 -16.43 -24.28 -10.93
C SER A 263 -15.19 -24.36 -10.04
N LEU A 264 -14.67 -23.20 -9.62
CA LEU A 264 -13.53 -23.11 -8.72
C LEU A 264 -14.01 -23.01 -7.26
N VAL A 265 -13.47 -23.86 -6.39
CA VAL A 265 -13.62 -23.72 -4.94
C VAL A 265 -12.36 -23.06 -4.37
N VAL A 266 -12.55 -21.96 -3.65
CA VAL A 266 -11.49 -21.26 -2.90
C VAL A 266 -11.82 -21.33 -1.41
N SER A 267 -11.00 -22.06 -0.66
CA SER A 267 -11.06 -22.12 0.80
C SER A 267 -10.25 -20.98 1.45
N ASP A 268 -10.55 -20.67 2.71
CA ASP A 268 -9.87 -19.60 3.48
C ASP A 268 -9.77 -18.29 2.67
N VAL A 269 -10.93 -17.75 2.27
CA VAL A 269 -11.01 -16.55 1.41
C VAL A 269 -10.37 -15.35 2.11
N ARG A 270 -9.40 -14.69 1.49
CA ARG A 270 -8.63 -13.59 2.08
C ARG A 270 -9.15 -12.23 1.60
N LEU A 271 -8.84 -11.15 2.30
CA LEU A 271 -9.23 -9.79 1.87
C LEU A 271 -8.72 -9.43 0.47
N GLN A 272 -7.58 -9.99 0.06
CA GLN A 272 -6.98 -9.83 -1.26
C GLN A 272 -7.65 -10.68 -2.35
N ASP A 273 -8.63 -11.53 -2.01
CA ASP A 273 -9.35 -12.37 -2.97
C ASP A 273 -10.52 -11.61 -3.65
N ASP A 274 -11.02 -10.50 -3.11
CA ASP A 274 -12.02 -9.65 -3.79
C ASP A 274 -11.57 -9.27 -5.21
N GLY A 275 -12.44 -9.43 -6.21
CA GLY A 275 -12.16 -9.10 -7.59
C GLY A 275 -12.73 -10.10 -8.60
N LYS A 276 -12.37 -9.91 -9.87
CA LYS A 276 -12.89 -10.70 -10.99
C LYS A 276 -11.98 -11.89 -11.31
N TYR A 277 -12.59 -13.01 -11.64
CA TYR A 277 -11.93 -14.28 -11.98
C TYR A 277 -12.43 -14.77 -13.34
N ARG A 278 -11.52 -15.08 -14.26
CA ARG A 278 -11.86 -15.70 -15.54
C ARG A 278 -11.84 -17.22 -15.40
N CYS A 279 -12.91 -17.86 -15.86
CA CYS A 279 -12.95 -19.28 -16.17
C CYS A 279 -12.71 -19.45 -17.66
N GLU A 280 -11.64 -20.14 -18.04
CA GLU A 280 -11.23 -20.40 -19.43
C GLU A 280 -11.26 -21.92 -19.67
N VAL A 281 -12.07 -22.36 -20.63
CA VAL A 281 -12.25 -23.77 -20.97
C VAL A 281 -11.71 -24.01 -22.37
N ILE A 282 -10.79 -24.97 -22.48
CA ILE A 282 -10.01 -25.23 -23.69
C ILE A 282 -10.14 -26.70 -24.03
N ASP A 283 -10.65 -27.03 -25.21
CA ASP A 283 -10.83 -28.42 -25.65
C ASP A 283 -9.72 -28.95 -26.60
N GLY A 284 -8.85 -28.03 -27.04
CA GLY A 284 -7.73 -28.29 -27.94
C GLY A 284 -7.93 -27.76 -29.37
N LEU A 285 -9.15 -27.40 -29.74
CA LEU A 285 -9.53 -26.75 -31.01
C LEU A 285 -10.13 -25.36 -30.75
N GLU A 286 -10.97 -25.24 -29.72
CA GLU A 286 -11.67 -24.02 -29.32
C GLU A 286 -11.31 -23.64 -27.86
N ASP A 287 -11.27 -22.34 -27.59
CA ASP A 287 -11.14 -21.72 -26.29
C ASP A 287 -12.28 -20.73 -26.05
N GLU A 288 -13.03 -20.93 -24.96
CA GLU A 288 -14.10 -20.03 -24.54
C GLU A 288 -13.90 -19.64 -23.08
N SER A 289 -14.29 -18.41 -22.72
CA SER A 289 -14.10 -17.92 -21.36
C SER A 289 -15.16 -16.91 -20.93
N ASP A 290 -15.49 -16.94 -19.64
CA ASP A 290 -16.39 -15.97 -19.02
C ASP A 290 -15.89 -15.61 -17.60
N VAL A 291 -16.46 -14.59 -16.98
CA VAL A 291 -15.91 -13.93 -15.79
C VAL A 291 -16.89 -13.95 -14.61
N VAL A 292 -16.44 -14.49 -13.48
CA VAL A 292 -17.13 -14.41 -12.18
C VAL A 292 -16.58 -13.24 -11.36
N ASP A 293 -17.45 -12.41 -10.78
CA ASP A 293 -17.07 -11.35 -9.85
C ASP A 293 -17.23 -11.83 -8.39
N LEU A 294 -16.13 -11.96 -7.64
CA LEU A 294 -16.12 -12.31 -6.22
C LEU A 294 -16.08 -11.05 -5.37
N ARG A 295 -17.10 -10.83 -4.52
CA ARG A 295 -17.20 -9.67 -3.63
C ARG A 295 -17.21 -10.06 -2.17
N LEU A 296 -16.39 -9.36 -1.38
CA LEU A 296 -16.35 -9.55 0.06
C LEU A 296 -17.32 -8.60 0.77
N GLN A 297 -18.13 -9.15 1.66
CA GLN A 297 -18.93 -8.36 2.59
C GLN A 297 -18.00 -7.69 3.60
N GLY A 298 -17.98 -6.36 3.60
CA GLY A 298 -17.08 -5.57 4.43
C GLY A 298 -17.46 -4.08 4.49
N ILE A 299 -16.58 -3.30 5.08
CA ILE A 299 -16.73 -1.86 5.28
C ILE A 299 -15.47 -1.12 4.85
N VAL A 300 -15.64 -0.03 4.11
CA VAL A 300 -14.60 0.97 3.88
C VAL A 300 -14.63 2.00 4.99
N PHE A 301 -13.45 2.30 5.57
CA PHE A 301 -13.27 3.37 6.54
C PHE A 301 -12.06 4.25 6.20
N PRO A 302 -12.14 5.56 6.47
CA PRO A 302 -10.99 6.45 6.36
C PRO A 302 -10.00 6.20 7.51
N TYR A 303 -8.70 6.19 7.18
CA TYR A 303 -7.63 6.07 8.15
C TYR A 303 -6.60 7.19 7.99
N GLN A 304 -6.26 7.82 9.13
CA GLN A 304 -5.26 8.85 9.27
C GLN A 304 -4.26 8.41 10.36
N PRO A 305 -2.93 8.50 10.14
CA PRO A 305 -1.94 8.04 11.11
C PRO A 305 -1.78 9.02 12.31
N PRO A 306 -1.11 8.59 13.40
CA PRO A 306 -0.79 9.44 14.56
C PRO A 306 -0.07 10.76 14.23
N ARG A 307 0.65 10.81 13.11
CA ARG A 307 1.42 11.98 12.65
C ARG A 307 0.56 13.06 11.96
N GLY A 308 -0.76 12.87 11.91
CA GLY A 308 -1.73 13.79 11.33
C GLY A 308 -2.08 13.49 9.86
N GLN A 309 -2.85 14.41 9.28
CA GLN A 309 -3.41 14.34 7.92
C GLN A 309 -2.32 14.38 6.83
N TYR A 310 -2.58 13.66 5.72
CA TYR A 310 -1.77 13.65 4.51
C TYR A 310 -0.30 13.29 4.74
N ARG A 311 -0.09 12.25 5.57
CA ARG A 311 1.25 11.79 5.95
C ARG A 311 1.67 10.45 5.34
N LEU A 312 0.80 9.72 4.64
CA LEU A 312 1.12 8.39 4.10
C LEU A 312 1.43 8.47 2.60
N ASN A 313 2.58 7.96 2.17
CA ASN A 313 2.77 7.53 0.77
C ASN A 313 2.02 6.21 0.51
N PHE A 314 1.96 5.73 -0.74
CA PHE A 314 1.16 4.55 -1.09
C PHE A 314 1.54 3.27 -0.31
N HIS A 315 2.84 3.02 -0.11
CA HIS A 315 3.31 1.83 0.60
C HIS A 315 3.18 1.94 2.12
N GLU A 316 3.29 3.16 2.66
CA GLU A 316 2.95 3.45 4.05
C GLU A 316 1.43 3.30 4.30
N ALA A 317 0.60 3.66 3.31
CA ALA A 317 -0.86 3.52 3.34
C ALA A 317 -1.33 2.06 3.29
N GLU A 318 -0.76 1.26 2.38
CA GLU A 318 -0.99 -0.18 2.29
C GLU A 318 -0.68 -0.88 3.63
N ARG A 319 0.51 -0.61 4.20
CA ARG A 319 0.91 -1.16 5.50
C ARG A 319 0.01 -0.68 6.64
N ALA A 320 -0.38 0.60 6.63
CA ALA A 320 -1.27 1.14 7.65
C ALA A 320 -2.62 0.41 7.69
N CYS A 321 -3.21 0.08 6.53
CA CYS A 321 -4.42 -0.75 6.51
C CYS A 321 -4.17 -2.17 7.04
N GLN A 322 -3.06 -2.81 6.66
CA GLN A 322 -2.69 -4.16 7.14
C GLN A 322 -2.55 -4.20 8.68
N GLU A 323 -1.86 -3.20 9.26
CA GLU A 323 -1.74 -3.03 10.71
C GLU A 323 -3.11 -2.90 11.40
N GLN A 324 -4.13 -2.38 10.70
CA GLN A 324 -5.51 -2.25 11.21
C GLN A 324 -6.44 -3.44 10.93
N GLY A 325 -5.94 -4.56 10.39
CA GLY A 325 -6.77 -5.72 10.03
C GLY A 325 -7.62 -5.45 8.77
N ALA A 326 -7.04 -4.74 7.80
CA ALA A 326 -7.69 -4.29 6.59
C ALA A 326 -6.73 -4.35 5.39
N VAL A 327 -7.27 -4.17 4.18
CA VAL A 327 -6.51 -3.89 2.96
C VAL A 327 -6.81 -2.46 2.49
N ILE A 328 -6.01 -1.93 1.56
CA ILE A 328 -6.36 -0.68 0.88
C ILE A 328 -7.61 -0.91 0.01
N ALA A 329 -8.59 -0.01 0.08
CA ALA A 329 -9.87 -0.18 -0.59
C ALA A 329 -9.75 -0.03 -2.11
N THR A 330 -10.56 -0.79 -2.87
CA THR A 330 -10.72 -0.60 -4.31
C THR A 330 -11.70 0.56 -4.60
N PHE A 331 -11.71 1.06 -5.84
CA PHE A 331 -12.70 2.06 -6.24
C PHE A 331 -14.15 1.55 -6.10
N SER A 332 -14.42 0.30 -6.47
CA SER A 332 -15.75 -0.31 -6.32
C SER A 332 -16.22 -0.32 -4.86
N GLN A 333 -15.33 -0.66 -3.93
CA GLN A 333 -15.62 -0.64 -2.50
C GLN A 333 -15.86 0.79 -1.98
N LEU A 334 -15.07 1.78 -2.42
CA LEU A 334 -15.30 3.19 -2.05
C LEU A 334 -16.63 3.72 -2.62
N PHE A 335 -16.96 3.36 -3.86
CA PHE A 335 -18.22 3.74 -4.51
C PHE A 335 -19.44 3.17 -3.79
N GLN A 336 -19.39 1.89 -3.43
CA GLN A 336 -20.43 1.28 -2.60
C GLN A 336 -20.55 2.01 -1.25
N ALA A 337 -19.45 2.23 -0.53
CA ALA A 337 -19.46 2.92 0.75
C ALA A 337 -20.04 4.35 0.67
N TRP A 338 -19.72 5.10 -0.40
CA TRP A 338 -20.30 6.42 -0.68
C TRP A 338 -21.82 6.35 -0.89
N SER A 339 -22.28 5.40 -1.72
CA SER A 339 -23.72 5.21 -1.96
C SER A 339 -24.47 4.83 -0.68
N GLU A 340 -23.83 4.06 0.21
CA GLU A 340 -24.36 3.67 1.53
C GLU A 340 -24.32 4.79 2.58
N GLY A 341 -23.63 5.91 2.34
CA GLY A 341 -23.61 7.05 3.28
C GLY A 341 -22.26 7.71 3.55
N LEU A 342 -21.14 7.15 3.08
CA LEU A 342 -19.81 7.69 3.39
C LEU A 342 -19.60 9.08 2.77
N ASP A 343 -19.40 10.07 3.64
CA ASP A 343 -18.96 11.42 3.29
C ASP A 343 -17.64 11.72 4.01
N TRP A 344 -16.57 11.99 3.25
CA TRP A 344 -15.25 12.26 3.79
C TRP A 344 -14.49 13.26 2.91
N CYS A 345 -14.07 14.38 3.51
CA CYS A 345 -13.44 15.50 2.81
C CYS A 345 -11.91 15.42 2.75
N ASN A 346 -11.31 14.28 3.11
CA ASN A 346 -9.87 14.07 2.97
C ASN A 346 -9.58 13.14 1.79
N ALA A 347 -8.64 13.55 0.94
CA ALA A 347 -8.12 12.74 -0.14
C ALA A 347 -7.33 11.53 0.40
N GLY A 348 -7.72 10.32 -0.01
CA GLY A 348 -7.10 9.07 0.41
C GLY A 348 -6.66 8.19 -0.76
N TRP A 349 -5.60 7.42 -0.56
CA TRP A 349 -5.17 6.38 -1.51
C TRP A 349 -6.21 5.27 -1.68
N LEU A 350 -6.28 4.73 -2.90
CA LEU A 350 -6.98 3.48 -3.27
C LEU A 350 -6.01 2.46 -3.89
N ALA A 351 -6.44 1.20 -4.00
CA ALA A 351 -5.60 0.06 -4.38
C ALA A 351 -4.88 0.19 -5.73
N ASP A 352 -5.51 0.87 -6.70
CA ASP A 352 -4.95 1.17 -8.03
C ASP A 352 -3.82 2.23 -7.99
N GLY A 353 -3.65 2.93 -6.87
CA GLY A 353 -2.72 4.06 -6.74
C GLY A 353 -3.30 5.39 -7.22
N THR A 354 -4.61 5.46 -7.43
CA THR A 354 -5.33 6.73 -7.49
C THR A 354 -5.54 7.31 -6.09
N VAL A 355 -5.88 8.59 -6.04
CA VAL A 355 -6.22 9.30 -4.80
C VAL A 355 -7.54 9.98 -4.98
N GLN A 356 -8.51 9.65 -4.13
CA GLN A 356 -9.91 10.04 -4.31
C GLN A 356 -10.55 10.42 -2.96
N TYR A 357 -11.74 11.01 -2.95
CA TYR A 357 -12.54 11.23 -1.74
C TYR A 357 -14.06 11.32 -2.03
N PRO A 358 -14.92 10.69 -1.20
CA PRO A 358 -16.37 10.66 -1.41
C PRO A 358 -17.08 11.86 -0.77
N ILE A 359 -17.90 12.59 -1.53
CA ILE A 359 -18.74 13.68 -1.02
C ILE A 359 -20.21 13.39 -1.30
N ARG A 360 -21.03 13.29 -0.25
CA ARG A 360 -22.50 13.27 -0.34
C ARG A 360 -23.09 14.67 -0.23
N LEU A 361 -22.54 15.54 0.62
CA LEU A 361 -23.03 16.90 0.83
C LEU A 361 -22.03 17.93 0.30
N PRO A 362 -22.28 18.54 -0.88
CA PRO A 362 -21.42 19.56 -1.48
C PRO A 362 -21.21 20.75 -0.54
N ARG A 363 -19.96 21.16 -0.37
CA ARG A 363 -19.60 22.25 0.56
C ARG A 363 -18.29 22.92 0.15
N LYS A 364 -18.18 24.22 0.46
CA LYS A 364 -17.05 25.08 0.06
C LYS A 364 -15.64 24.45 0.25
N PRO A 365 -15.28 23.86 1.42
CA PRO A 365 -13.94 23.28 1.60
C PRO A 365 -13.71 21.96 0.84
N CYS A 366 -14.73 21.36 0.24
CA CYS A 366 -14.71 19.99 -0.31
C CYS A 366 -15.08 19.97 -1.80
N GLY A 367 -14.45 20.86 -2.58
CA GLY A 367 -14.67 21.03 -4.01
C GLY A 367 -15.69 22.11 -4.39
N GLY A 368 -16.41 22.70 -3.43
CA GLY A 368 -17.36 23.80 -3.70
C GLY A 368 -18.83 23.40 -3.56
N LEU A 369 -19.72 24.39 -3.67
CA LEU A 369 -21.18 24.20 -3.56
C LEU A 369 -21.84 23.82 -4.89
N HIS A 370 -21.20 24.12 -6.02
CA HIS A 370 -21.78 23.95 -7.36
C HIS A 370 -21.51 22.58 -8.00
N LEU A 371 -20.80 21.68 -7.31
CA LEU A 371 -20.52 20.33 -7.81
C LEU A 371 -21.53 19.33 -7.25
N ALA A 372 -22.18 18.55 -8.12
CA ALA A 372 -23.09 17.47 -7.73
C ALA A 372 -22.39 16.42 -6.83
N PRO A 373 -23.09 15.75 -5.89
CA PRO A 373 -22.54 14.68 -5.06
C PRO A 373 -21.80 13.60 -5.88
N GLY A 374 -20.75 13.02 -5.32
CA GLY A 374 -19.94 12.01 -5.99
C GLY A 374 -18.56 11.83 -5.39
N ILE A 375 -17.80 10.88 -5.94
CA ILE A 375 -16.38 10.71 -5.64
C ILE A 375 -15.57 11.72 -6.45
N ARG A 376 -14.71 12.49 -5.78
CA ARG A 376 -13.73 13.38 -6.41
C ARG A 376 -12.43 12.63 -6.57
N SER A 377 -11.80 12.73 -7.74
CA SER A 377 -10.55 12.06 -8.05
C SER A 377 -9.44 13.05 -8.35
N TYR A 378 -8.26 12.82 -7.79
CA TYR A 378 -7.00 13.40 -8.23
C TYR A 378 -6.27 12.50 -9.24
N GLY A 379 -6.89 11.37 -9.64
CA GLY A 379 -6.31 10.37 -10.55
C GLY A 379 -5.08 9.67 -9.97
N PRO A 380 -4.30 8.96 -10.81
CA PRO A 380 -3.06 8.29 -10.40
C PRO A 380 -2.06 9.28 -9.82
N ARG A 381 -1.43 8.95 -8.68
CA ARG A 381 -0.43 9.80 -8.00
C ARG A 381 0.89 9.04 -7.79
N HIS A 382 2.01 9.75 -7.68
CA HIS A 382 3.34 9.13 -7.57
C HIS A 382 3.51 8.42 -6.21
N ARG A 383 3.50 7.08 -6.23
CA ARG A 383 3.41 6.17 -5.07
C ARG A 383 4.43 6.43 -3.95
N HIS A 384 5.63 6.94 -4.27
CA HIS A 384 6.68 7.24 -3.29
C HIS A 384 6.77 8.70 -2.82
N LEU A 385 6.27 9.66 -3.62
CA LEU A 385 6.55 11.10 -3.43
C LEU A 385 5.37 11.86 -2.84
N HIS A 386 4.16 11.55 -3.32
CA HIS A 386 2.96 12.19 -2.81
C HIS A 386 2.54 11.55 -1.49
N ARG A 387 1.85 12.33 -0.64
CA ARG A 387 1.38 11.88 0.67
C ARG A 387 -0.07 12.31 0.88
N PHE A 388 -0.88 11.37 1.35
CA PHE A 388 -2.33 11.48 1.53
C PHE A 388 -2.77 10.67 2.76
N ASP A 389 -4.08 10.60 3.00
CA ASP A 389 -4.68 9.63 3.93
C ASP A 389 -4.90 8.30 3.17
N VAL A 390 -5.65 7.35 3.73
CA VAL A 390 -6.01 6.11 3.02
C VAL A 390 -7.43 5.68 3.36
N PHE A 391 -8.12 5.07 2.38
CA PHE A 391 -9.35 4.32 2.64
C PHE A 391 -9.00 2.84 2.78
N CYS A 392 -9.31 2.27 3.93
CA CYS A 392 -9.07 0.86 4.22
C CYS A 392 -10.39 0.08 4.16
N PHE A 393 -10.35 -1.14 3.64
CA PHE A 393 -11.45 -2.10 3.60
C PHE A 393 -11.18 -3.27 4.56
N SER A 394 -12.12 -3.56 5.45
CA SER A 394 -12.10 -4.75 6.32
C SER A 394 -13.39 -5.54 6.15
N SER A 395 -13.33 -6.86 6.23
CA SER A 395 -14.51 -7.72 6.08
C SER A 395 -15.41 -7.72 7.31
N ALA A 396 -16.53 -8.44 7.23
CA ALA A 396 -17.22 -8.95 8.42
C ALA A 396 -16.25 -9.61 9.42
N LEU A 397 -16.55 -9.46 10.72
CA LEU A 397 -15.67 -9.83 11.83
C LEU A 397 -15.76 -11.34 12.14
N ARG A 398 -14.61 -12.03 12.30
CA ARG A 398 -14.55 -13.47 12.67
C ARG A 398 -14.38 -13.69 14.19
N GLY A 399 -15.07 -12.90 14.99
CA GLY A 399 -14.89 -12.93 16.44
C GLY A 399 -15.86 -12.02 17.15
N GLU A 400 -15.56 -11.73 18.41
CA GLU A 400 -16.30 -10.78 19.22
C GLU A 400 -15.44 -9.59 19.61
N ILE A 401 -16.07 -8.43 19.72
CA ILE A 401 -15.48 -7.23 20.32
C ILE A 401 -16.28 -6.91 21.58
N PHE A 402 -15.58 -6.61 22.66
CA PHE A 402 -16.16 -6.21 23.92
C PHE A 402 -15.40 -5.02 24.50
N TYR A 403 -15.99 -4.34 25.48
CA TYR A 403 -15.42 -3.14 26.07
C TYR A 403 -15.10 -3.37 27.55
N LEU A 404 -13.90 -2.98 27.96
CA LEU A 404 -13.47 -2.99 29.36
C LEU A 404 -13.23 -1.57 29.85
N GLU A 405 -13.59 -1.32 31.10
CA GLU A 405 -13.36 -0.03 31.78
C GLU A 405 -12.95 -0.25 33.24
N ARG A 406 -12.36 0.80 33.82
CA ARG A 406 -12.10 0.91 35.26
C ARG A 406 -12.57 2.28 35.73
N PRO A 407 -12.93 2.48 37.01
CA PRO A 407 -13.40 3.79 37.51
C PRO A 407 -12.44 4.97 37.28
N ALA A 408 -11.13 4.71 37.25
CA ALA A 408 -10.10 5.71 36.95
C ALA A 408 -9.77 5.83 35.44
N GLY A 409 -10.43 5.07 34.57
CA GLY A 409 -10.00 4.80 33.20
C GLY A 409 -8.67 4.05 33.11
N LEU A 410 -8.18 3.84 31.89
CA LEU A 410 -6.94 3.13 31.53
C LEU A 410 -6.07 4.01 30.63
N THR A 411 -4.75 4.00 30.79
CA THR A 411 -3.80 4.40 29.73
C THR A 411 -3.70 3.31 28.65
N LEU A 412 -3.08 3.61 27.50
CA LEU A 412 -2.95 2.66 26.39
C LEU A 412 -2.23 1.35 26.80
N GLU A 413 -1.21 1.40 27.66
CA GLU A 413 -0.51 0.19 28.10
C GLU A 413 -1.32 -0.60 29.14
N GLU A 414 -2.00 0.08 30.08
CA GLU A 414 -2.95 -0.58 30.99
C GLU A 414 -4.14 -1.20 30.22
N ALA A 415 -4.55 -0.58 29.11
CA ALA A 415 -5.61 -1.04 28.22
C ALA A 415 -5.22 -2.31 27.45
N LYS A 416 -4.01 -2.35 26.87
CA LYS A 416 -3.45 -3.56 26.27
C LYS A 416 -3.39 -4.72 27.27
N GLN A 417 -2.86 -4.46 28.47
CA GLN A 417 -2.78 -5.46 29.53
C GLN A 417 -4.17 -5.96 29.94
N ALA A 418 -5.15 -5.06 30.11
CA ALA A 418 -6.52 -5.45 30.48
C ALA A 418 -7.19 -6.37 29.45
N CYS A 419 -6.92 -6.20 28.15
CA CYS A 419 -7.39 -7.16 27.14
C CYS A 419 -6.67 -8.50 27.24
N GLN A 420 -5.34 -8.49 27.43
CA GLN A 420 -4.55 -9.72 27.59
C GLN A 420 -4.95 -10.53 28.82
N ASP A 421 -5.20 -9.86 29.95
CA ASP A 421 -5.70 -10.46 31.20
C ASP A 421 -7.08 -11.12 30.99
N ALA A 422 -7.88 -10.63 30.04
CA ALA A 422 -9.17 -11.19 29.63
C ALA A 422 -9.07 -12.26 28.52
N GLY A 423 -7.86 -12.65 28.10
CA GLY A 423 -7.63 -13.63 27.03
C GLY A 423 -8.02 -13.11 25.63
N ALA A 424 -7.78 -11.81 25.38
CA ALA A 424 -8.09 -11.10 24.14
C ALA A 424 -6.93 -10.18 23.71
N GLU A 425 -6.93 -9.73 22.45
CA GLU A 425 -6.05 -8.63 22.00
C GLU A 425 -6.76 -7.28 22.09
N ILE A 426 -6.02 -6.17 22.12
CA ILE A 426 -6.61 -4.84 21.96
C ILE A 426 -7.15 -4.71 20.52
N ALA A 427 -8.39 -4.25 20.38
CA ALA A 427 -9.06 -4.21 19.08
C ALA A 427 -8.39 -3.23 18.12
N ARG A 428 -8.28 -3.64 16.85
CA ARG A 428 -7.79 -2.81 15.75
C ARG A 428 -8.91 -1.90 15.24
N VAL A 429 -8.56 -0.87 14.47
CA VAL A 429 -9.54 0.04 13.88
C VAL A 429 -10.52 -0.70 12.96
N GLY A 430 -10.04 -1.67 12.16
CA GLY A 430 -10.91 -2.51 11.32
C GLY A 430 -11.95 -3.27 12.15
N HIS A 431 -11.53 -3.87 13.28
CA HIS A 431 -12.44 -4.64 14.16
C HIS A 431 -13.58 -3.75 14.70
N LEU A 432 -13.28 -2.51 15.08
CA LEU A 432 -14.30 -1.56 15.56
C LEU A 432 -15.31 -1.17 14.47
N TYR A 433 -14.84 -0.87 13.25
CA TYR A 433 -15.71 -0.52 12.13
C TYR A 433 -16.58 -1.70 11.69
N SER A 434 -16.01 -2.91 11.60
CA SER A 434 -16.76 -4.12 11.23
C SER A 434 -17.81 -4.47 12.29
N ALA A 435 -17.49 -4.35 13.58
CA ALA A 435 -18.48 -4.58 14.64
C ALA A 435 -19.59 -3.51 14.67
N TRP A 436 -19.26 -2.25 14.44
CA TRP A 436 -20.26 -1.18 14.27
C TRP A 436 -21.22 -1.48 13.11
N LYS A 437 -20.68 -1.87 11.94
CA LYS A 437 -21.45 -2.12 10.72
C LYS A 437 -22.30 -3.40 10.77
N PHE A 438 -21.72 -4.51 11.25
CA PHE A 438 -22.31 -5.84 11.11
C PHE A 438 -22.91 -6.39 12.41
N LEU A 439 -22.43 -5.94 13.58
CA LEU A 439 -22.97 -6.34 14.89
C LEU A 439 -23.81 -5.25 15.55
N GLY A 440 -23.95 -4.08 14.90
CA GLY A 440 -24.71 -2.94 15.43
C GLY A 440 -24.11 -2.34 16.71
N LEU A 441 -22.79 -2.49 16.91
CA LEU A 441 -22.10 -2.03 18.12
C LEU A 441 -22.33 -0.52 18.34
N ASP A 442 -22.92 -0.21 19.49
CA ASP A 442 -23.26 1.15 19.89
C ASP A 442 -22.75 1.43 21.30
N ARG A 443 -21.81 2.37 21.43
CA ARG A 443 -21.26 2.82 22.71
C ARG A 443 -20.83 4.28 22.62
N CYS A 444 -21.26 5.08 23.59
CA CYS A 444 -20.95 6.51 23.68
C CYS A 444 -19.61 6.79 24.38
N ASP A 445 -19.10 5.81 25.14
CA ASP A 445 -17.83 5.93 25.86
C ASP A 445 -16.66 5.68 24.92
N ALA A 446 -15.67 6.56 25.01
CA ALA A 446 -14.44 6.43 24.25
C ALA A 446 -13.55 5.30 24.79
N GLY A 447 -12.92 4.57 23.88
CA GLY A 447 -11.99 3.50 24.21
C GLY A 447 -10.72 3.54 23.34
N TRP A 448 -9.62 3.06 23.92
CA TRP A 448 -8.38 2.81 23.19
C TRP A 448 -8.53 1.70 22.14
N LEU A 449 -7.77 1.85 21.06
CA LEU A 449 -7.53 0.86 20.02
C LEU A 449 -6.04 0.59 19.84
N ALA A 450 -5.71 -0.47 19.10
CA ALA A 450 -4.34 -0.93 18.87
C ALA A 450 -3.40 0.13 18.25
N ASP A 451 -3.92 1.04 17.42
CA ASP A 451 -3.16 2.15 16.80
C ASP A 451 -2.84 3.30 17.79
N GLY A 452 -3.31 3.22 19.04
CA GLY A 452 -3.22 4.30 20.00
C GLY A 452 -4.19 5.45 19.72
N SER A 453 -5.16 5.27 18.81
CA SER A 453 -6.28 6.18 18.71
C SER A 453 -7.34 5.89 19.77
N VAL A 454 -8.17 6.90 20.05
CA VAL A 454 -9.31 6.79 20.96
C VAL A 454 -10.58 7.05 20.16
N ARG A 455 -11.49 6.07 20.13
CA ARG A 455 -12.69 6.07 19.28
C ARG A 455 -13.92 5.57 20.04
N TYR A 456 -15.11 5.82 19.49
CA TYR A 456 -16.38 5.25 19.97
C TYR A 456 -17.38 5.06 18.82
N PRO A 457 -18.12 3.93 18.75
CA PRO A 457 -19.05 3.63 17.67
C PRO A 457 -20.49 4.01 18.03
N ILE A 458 -21.19 4.74 17.15
CA ILE A 458 -22.62 5.09 17.34
C ILE A 458 -23.44 4.49 16.21
N ALA A 459 -24.24 3.47 16.49
CA ALA A 459 -25.21 2.90 15.55
C ALA A 459 -26.59 3.55 15.69
N LYS A 460 -26.93 4.06 16.89
CA LYS A 460 -28.18 4.76 17.20
C LYS A 460 -27.88 6.19 17.70
N PRO A 461 -27.91 7.19 16.78
CA PRO A 461 -27.61 8.58 17.12
C PRO A 461 -28.51 9.12 18.23
N ARG A 462 -27.91 9.88 19.16
CA ARG A 462 -28.60 10.44 20.33
C ARG A 462 -27.86 11.66 20.86
N ALA A 463 -28.57 12.48 21.64
CA ALA A 463 -27.99 13.65 22.30
C ALA A 463 -26.74 13.26 23.12
N ASN A 464 -25.79 14.19 23.22
CA ASN A 464 -24.50 14.06 23.92
C ASN A 464 -23.50 13.06 23.35
N CYS A 465 -23.86 12.25 22.34
CA CYS A 465 -22.99 11.22 21.73
C CYS A 465 -22.48 11.60 20.32
N GLY A 466 -22.33 12.90 20.05
CA GLY A 466 -21.87 13.43 18.77
C GLY A 466 -23.01 13.87 17.83
N PRO A 467 -22.73 13.97 16.51
CA PRO A 467 -23.72 14.38 15.50
C PRO A 467 -24.91 13.41 15.36
N ALA A 468 -25.99 13.88 14.76
CA ALA A 468 -27.23 13.11 14.52
C ALA A 468 -27.12 11.96 13.50
N GLU A 469 -25.92 11.67 13.00
CA GLU A 469 -25.63 10.60 12.04
C GLU A 469 -24.96 9.40 12.74
N PRO A 470 -25.19 8.16 12.29
CA PRO A 470 -24.45 7.01 12.80
C PRO A 470 -23.00 7.01 12.27
N GLY A 471 -22.08 6.42 13.01
CA GLY A 471 -20.67 6.32 12.61
C GLY A 471 -19.71 6.06 13.77
N VAL A 472 -18.49 5.65 13.43
CA VAL A 472 -17.37 5.63 14.39
C VAL A 472 -16.79 7.03 14.53
N ARG A 473 -16.77 7.54 15.76
CA ARG A 473 -16.23 8.85 16.13
C ARG A 473 -14.83 8.69 16.71
N SER A 474 -14.02 9.74 16.65
CA SER A 474 -12.59 9.70 17.05
C SER A 474 -12.18 10.96 17.78
N PHE A 475 -11.43 10.80 18.87
CA PHE A 475 -10.69 11.87 19.55
C PHE A 475 -9.24 11.97 19.06
N GLY A 476 -8.89 11.26 17.98
CA GLY A 476 -7.54 11.22 17.43
C GLY A 476 -6.60 10.39 18.31
N PHE A 477 -5.38 10.88 18.49
CA PHE A 477 -4.28 10.18 19.16
C PHE A 477 -3.81 11.00 20.38
N PRO A 478 -4.54 10.95 21.51
CA PRO A 478 -4.21 11.73 22.70
C PRO A 478 -2.91 11.24 23.35
N SER A 479 -1.96 12.16 23.58
CA SER A 479 -0.66 11.84 24.21
C SER A 479 -0.76 11.56 25.70
N LYS A 480 -1.85 11.98 26.34
CA LYS A 480 -2.22 11.72 27.74
C LYS A 480 -3.74 11.61 27.82
N GLY A 481 -4.23 10.71 28.66
CA GLY A 481 -5.65 10.49 28.90
C GLY A 481 -5.90 9.15 29.56
N ARG A 482 -7.10 8.97 30.12
CA ARG A 482 -7.56 7.69 30.65
C ARG A 482 -8.95 7.42 30.10
N PHE A 483 -9.13 6.28 29.43
CA PHE A 483 -10.34 5.88 28.70
C PHE A 483 -10.63 4.40 28.99
N GLY A 484 -11.74 3.84 28.49
CA GLY A 484 -11.89 2.39 28.43
C GLY A 484 -11.05 1.79 27.30
N VAL A 485 -11.32 0.53 26.95
CA VAL A 485 -10.65 -0.16 25.85
C VAL A 485 -11.61 -1.10 25.13
N PHE A 486 -11.51 -1.17 23.81
CA PHE A 486 -12.15 -2.22 23.03
C PHE A 486 -11.17 -3.38 22.89
N CYS A 487 -11.58 -4.59 23.29
CA CYS A 487 -10.82 -5.82 23.15
C CYS A 487 -11.47 -6.70 22.08
N TYR A 488 -10.65 -7.43 21.32
CA TYR A 488 -11.08 -8.37 20.29
C TYR A 488 -10.64 -9.79 20.64
N LYS A 489 -11.55 -10.74 20.45
CA LYS A 489 -11.30 -12.17 20.63
C LYS A 489 -11.80 -12.94 19.41
N GLU A 490 -10.89 -13.67 18.78
CA GLU A 490 -11.20 -14.60 17.69
C GLU A 490 -11.99 -15.80 18.22
N ARG A 491 -12.85 -16.40 17.38
CA ARG A 491 -13.77 -17.50 17.75
C ARG A 491 -13.30 -18.86 17.28
#